data_AF-Q0ULU2-F1
#
_entry.id   AF-Q0ULU2-F1
#
_cell.length_a   1.000
_cell.length_b   1.000
_cell.length_c   1.000
_cell.angle_alpha   90.00
_cell.angle_beta   90.00
_cell.angle_gamma   90.00
#
_symmetry.space_group_name_H-M   'P 1'
#
loop_
_entity.id
_entity.type
_entity.pdbx_description
1 polymer ?
#
loop_
_entity_poly.entity_id
_entity_poly.type
_entity_poly.pdbx_seq_one_letter_code
_entity_poly.pdbx_strand_id
1 'polypeptide(L)'
;MPTPTFPDDPNGLAADPPPGSQGKLGTASDALVWYQVCAVLCTTVPGLFVLLRLYTKVFIVRKTDLTDYFVVLAFLAFIPMIAIGRVMFGAGAGMHQWNIRNDDLYNILYASLRGFTYTRSCTDL
;
A
#
# COMPACT_ATOMS: atom_id res chain seq x y z
N MET A 1 26.39 -13.37 -25.86
CA MET A 1 25.63 -12.69 -24.80
C MET A 1 25.18 -13.76 -23.82
N PRO A 2 25.43 -13.63 -22.51
CA PRO A 2 24.82 -14.51 -21.53
C PRO A 2 23.30 -14.30 -21.62
N THR A 3 22.54 -15.39 -21.77
CA THR A 3 21.09 -15.33 -21.62
C THR A 3 20.78 -14.83 -20.22
N PRO A 4 19.84 -13.88 -20.03
CA PRO A 4 19.39 -13.53 -18.69
C PRO A 4 18.76 -14.79 -18.08
N THR A 5 19.53 -15.48 -17.24
CA THR A 5 19.00 -16.53 -16.39
C THR A 5 18.13 -15.81 -15.39
N PHE A 6 16.82 -16.02 -15.43
CA PHE A 6 15.97 -15.65 -14.31
C PHE A 6 16.61 -16.26 -13.06
N PRO A 7 16.92 -15.46 -12.02
CA PRO A 7 17.44 -16.02 -10.79
C PRO A 7 16.31 -16.85 -10.18
N ASP A 8 16.35 -18.18 -10.39
CA ASP A 8 15.41 -19.14 -9.78
C ASP A 8 15.64 -19.28 -8.27
N ASP A 9 16.62 -18.54 -7.73
CA ASP A 9 16.89 -18.45 -6.31
C ASP A 9 15.81 -17.56 -5.64
N PRO A 10 14.90 -18.13 -4.82
CA PRO A 10 13.87 -17.34 -4.13
C PRO A 10 14.47 -16.31 -3.15
N ASN A 11 15.71 -16.53 -2.71
CA ASN A 11 16.46 -15.62 -1.85
C ASN A 11 17.36 -14.63 -2.62
N GLY A 12 17.42 -14.73 -3.94
CA GLY A 12 18.20 -13.86 -4.81
C GLY A 12 17.59 -12.47 -5.01
N LEU A 13 18.39 -11.59 -5.60
CA LEU A 13 17.98 -10.24 -6.01
C LEU A 13 16.96 -10.35 -7.14
N ALA A 14 15.90 -9.54 -7.10
CA ALA A 14 14.85 -9.57 -8.12
C ALA A 14 15.22 -8.90 -9.46
N ALA A 15 16.37 -8.23 -9.50
CA ALA A 15 17.02 -7.76 -10.71
C ALA A 15 18.52 -7.61 -10.46
N ASP A 16 19.33 -7.74 -11.52
CA ASP A 16 20.74 -7.45 -11.45
C ASP A 16 20.96 -5.94 -11.20
N PRO A 17 21.82 -5.56 -10.24
CA PRO A 17 22.11 -4.16 -9.98
C PRO A 17 22.94 -3.53 -11.11
N PRO A 18 22.79 -2.22 -11.38
CA PRO A 18 23.62 -1.53 -12.35
C PRO A 18 25.10 -1.51 -11.91
N PRO A 19 26.05 -1.44 -12.87
CA PRO A 19 27.48 -1.45 -12.57
C PRO A 19 27.86 -0.31 -11.61
N GLY A 20 28.49 -0.66 -10.48
CA GLY A 20 28.91 0.29 -9.45
C GLY A 20 28.00 0.35 -8.22
N SER A 21 26.89 -0.39 -8.20
CA SER A 21 25.99 -0.48 -7.04
C SER A 21 25.85 -1.91 -6.55
N GLN A 22 25.90 -2.13 -5.23
CA GLN A 22 25.61 -3.43 -4.63
C GLN A 22 24.15 -3.46 -4.17
N GLY A 23 23.39 -4.47 -4.59
CA GLY A 23 22.03 -4.70 -4.09
C GLY A 23 22.04 -4.98 -2.60
N LYS A 24 21.37 -4.12 -1.82
CA LYS A 24 21.25 -4.26 -0.36
C LYS A 24 19.93 -4.95 -0.01
N LEU A 25 19.95 -6.28 -0.05
CA LEU A 25 18.82 -7.08 0.43
C LEU A 25 18.52 -6.74 1.90
N GLY A 26 17.29 -6.29 2.19
CA GLY A 26 16.74 -6.27 3.55
C GLY A 26 16.91 -5.00 4.38
N THR A 27 17.59 -3.95 3.91
CA THR A 27 17.52 -2.64 4.57
C THR A 27 16.40 -1.81 3.96
N ALA A 28 15.29 -1.64 4.68
CA ALA A 28 14.33 -0.59 4.39
C ALA A 28 15.13 0.71 4.22
N SER A 29 15.14 1.27 3.00
CA SER A 29 15.80 2.54 2.75
C SER A 29 15.27 3.58 3.74
N ASP A 30 16.12 4.44 4.30
CA ASP A 30 15.67 5.54 5.18
C ASP A 30 14.57 6.38 4.50
N ALA A 31 14.61 6.47 3.18
CA ALA A 31 13.57 7.10 2.36
C ALA A 31 12.21 6.38 2.44
N LEU A 32 12.20 5.04 2.49
CA LEU A 32 10.98 4.24 2.62
C LEU A 32 10.35 4.42 4.01
N VAL A 33 11.17 4.45 5.06
CA VAL A 33 10.70 4.73 6.43
C VAL A 33 10.07 6.12 6.50
N TRP A 34 10.75 7.13 5.93
CA TRP A 34 10.22 8.49 5.91
C TRP A 34 8.93 8.61 5.11
N TYR A 35 8.87 7.97 3.93
CA TYR A 35 7.66 7.89 3.14
C TYR A 35 6.51 7.26 3.93
N GLN A 36 6.76 6.16 4.64
CA GLN A 36 5.73 5.49 5.43
C GLN A 36 5.20 6.37 6.57
N VAL A 37 6.09 7.13 7.23
CA VAL A 37 5.68 8.10 8.27
C VAL A 37 4.81 9.20 7.67
N CYS A 38 5.22 9.79 6.54
CA CYS A 38 4.44 10.82 5.86
C CYS A 38 3.07 10.30 5.40
N ALA A 39 3.01 9.09 4.84
CA ALA A 39 1.76 8.47 4.41
C ALA A 39 0.80 8.24 5.59
N VAL A 40 1.31 7.76 6.72
CA VAL A 40 0.50 7.57 7.94
C VAL A 40 -0.03 8.89 8.46
N LEU A 41 0.80 9.94 8.56
CA LEU A 41 0.36 11.26 9.01
C LEU A 41 -0.68 11.87 8.07
N CYS A 42 -0.46 11.76 6.76
CA CYS A 42 -1.39 12.25 5.75
C CYS A 42 -2.72 11.49 5.77
N THR A 43 -2.76 10.28 6.32
CA THR A 43 -3.98 9.45 6.44
C THR A 43 -4.72 9.72 7.76
N THR A 44 -3.99 9.87 8.87
CA THR A 44 -4.59 10.07 10.20
C THR A 44 -5.21 11.46 10.36
N VAL A 45 -4.58 12.50 9.82
CA VAL A 45 -5.09 13.88 9.87
C VAL A 45 -6.47 14.00 9.22
N PRO A 46 -6.69 13.64 7.94
CA PRO A 46 -8.01 13.72 7.33
C PRO A 46 -9.00 12.75 7.98
N GLY A 47 -8.55 11.57 8.45
CA GLY A 47 -9.41 10.67 9.21
C GLY A 47 -9.99 11.31 10.47
N LEU A 48 -9.16 12.06 11.19
CA LEU A 48 -9.58 12.78 12.40
C LEU A 48 -10.52 13.95 12.08
N PHE A 49 -10.26 14.69 10.99
CA PHE A 49 -11.16 15.73 10.49
C PHE A 49 -12.53 15.18 10.07
N VAL A 50 -12.57 14.02 9.42
CA VAL A 50 -13.83 13.34 9.04
C VAL A 50 -14.62 12.91 10.27
N LEU A 51 -13.94 12.32 11.28
CA LEU A 51 -14.58 11.94 12.54
C LEU A 51 -15.16 13.14 13.29
N LEU A 52 -14.43 14.26 13.33
CA LEU A 52 -14.89 15.49 13.96
C LEU A 52 -16.10 16.11 13.22
N ARG A 53 -16.10 16.06 11.89
CA ARG A 53 -17.24 16.48 11.06
C ARG A 53 -18.46 15.59 11.29
N LEU A 54 -18.26 14.28 11.42
CA LEU A 54 -19.35 13.34 11.72
C LEU A 54 -19.91 13.58 13.13
N TYR A 55 -19.05 13.77 14.13
CA TYR A 55 -19.45 14.05 15.50
C TYR A 55 -20.29 15.32 15.60
N THR A 56 -19.84 16.41 14.98
CA THR A 56 -20.57 17.68 14.97
C THR A 56 -21.94 17.55 14.27
N LYS A 57 -22.03 16.89 13.12
CA LYS A 57 -23.31 16.68 12.42
C LYS A 57 -24.29 15.81 13.20
N VAL A 58 -23.83 14.69 13.76
CA VAL A 58 -24.69 13.71 14.46
C VAL A 58 -25.20 14.25 15.80
N PHE A 59 -24.32 14.85 16.61
CA PHE A 59 -24.69 15.32 17.95
C PHE A 59 -25.29 16.73 17.96
N ILE A 60 -24.83 17.65 17.11
CA ILE A 60 -25.26 19.07 17.17
C ILE A 60 -26.42 19.33 16.21
N VAL A 61 -26.34 18.87 14.96
CA VAL A 61 -27.31 19.25 13.91
C VAL A 61 -28.54 18.33 13.90
N ARG A 62 -28.40 17.05 14.30
CA ARG A 62 -29.49 16.05 14.36
C ARG A 62 -30.31 15.91 13.05
N LYS A 63 -29.76 16.37 11.93
CA LYS A 63 -30.27 16.13 10.57
C LYS A 63 -29.21 15.35 9.82
N THR A 64 -29.53 14.10 9.53
CA THR A 64 -28.67 13.19 8.77
C THR A 64 -29.06 13.28 7.30
N ASP A 65 -28.19 13.89 6.49
CA ASP A 65 -28.36 13.91 5.03
C ASP A 65 -27.71 12.67 4.40
N LEU A 66 -28.16 12.29 3.20
CA LEU A 66 -27.55 11.20 2.42
C LEU A 66 -26.03 11.38 2.26
N THR A 67 -25.57 12.63 2.18
CA THR A 67 -24.16 13.01 2.13
C THR A 67 -23.33 12.45 3.30
N ASP A 68 -23.90 12.38 4.51
CA ASP A 68 -23.17 11.89 5.68
C ASP A 68 -22.99 10.36 5.63
N TYR A 69 -23.95 9.63 5.04
CA TYR A 69 -23.82 8.19 4.81
C TYR A 69 -22.72 7.87 3.78
N PHE A 70 -22.61 8.64 2.70
CA PHE A 70 -21.52 8.49 1.73
C PHE A 70 -20.15 8.76 2.35
N VAL A 71 -20.05 9.72 3.27
CA VAL A 71 -18.79 10.00 3.99
C VAL A 71 -18.41 8.84 4.92
N VAL A 72 -19.37 8.25 5.64
CA VAL A 72 -19.12 7.06 6.47
C VAL A 72 -18.66 5.88 5.60
N LEU A 73 -19.35 5.64 4.49
CA LEU A 73 -19.03 4.56 3.57
C LEU A 73 -17.65 4.75 2.94
N ALA A 74 -17.30 5.98 2.54
CA ALA A 74 -15.98 6.32 2.04
C ALA A 74 -14.89 6.08 3.10
N PHE A 75 -15.14 6.44 4.37
CA PHE A 75 -14.20 6.18 5.45
C PHE A 75 -14.01 4.68 5.72
N LEU A 76 -15.10 3.90 5.71
CA LEU A 76 -15.02 2.44 5.84
C LEU A 76 -14.26 1.79 4.68
N ALA A 77 -14.43 2.28 3.46
CA ALA A 77 -13.67 1.82 2.28
C ALA A 77 -12.19 2.25 2.33
N PHE A 78 -11.88 3.33 3.04
CA PHE A 78 -10.52 3.83 3.19
C PHE A 78 -9.66 2.98 4.14
N ILE A 79 -10.24 2.42 5.21
CA ILE A 79 -9.54 1.54 6.16
C ILE A 79 -8.83 0.34 5.50
N PRO A 80 -9.49 -0.51 4.69
CA PRO A 80 -8.85 -1.65 4.04
C PRO A 80 -7.80 -1.19 3.01
N MET A 81 -7.99 -0.05 2.35
CA MET A 81 -7.01 0.53 1.43
C MET A 81 -5.67 0.80 2.13
N ILE A 82 -5.72 1.36 3.35
CA ILE A 82 -4.52 1.61 4.17
C ILE A 82 -3.87 0.29 4.60
N ALA A 83 -4.67 -0.69 5.00
CA ALA A 83 -4.17 -2.00 5.44
C ALA A 83 -3.41 -2.72 4.31
N ILE A 84 -3.95 -2.71 3.09
CA ILE A 84 -3.29 -3.25 1.89
C ILE A 84 -1.98 -2.50 1.62
N GLY A 85 -2.01 -1.16 1.70
CA GLY A 85 -0.81 -0.33 1.56
C GLY A 85 0.28 -0.71 2.55
N ARG A 86 -0.04 -0.90 3.84
CA ARG A 86 0.92 -1.32 4.87
C ARG A 86 1.60 -2.65 4.54
N VAL A 87 0.84 -3.63 4.04
CA VAL A 87 1.39 -4.94 3.64
C VAL A 87 2.30 -4.80 2.42
N MET A 88 1.89 -4.01 1.42
CA MET A 88 2.70 -3.74 0.22
C MET A 88 4.04 -3.08 0.56
N PHE A 89 4.04 -2.04 1.40
CA PHE A 89 5.27 -1.36 1.82
C PHE A 89 6.18 -2.28 2.66
N GLY A 90 5.60 -3.17 3.47
CA GLY A 90 6.36 -4.17 4.24
C GLY A 90 7.08 -5.20 3.37
N ALA A 91 6.52 -5.55 2.22
CA ALA A 91 7.14 -6.44 1.23
C ALA A 91 8.20 -5.75 0.35
N GLY A 92 8.48 -4.46 0.57
CA GLY A 92 9.48 -3.71 -0.19
C GLY A 92 8.94 -2.96 -1.41
N ALA A 93 7.62 -2.80 -1.55
CA ALA A 93 7.05 -1.92 -2.57
C ALA A 93 7.56 -0.48 -2.35
N GLY A 94 8.31 0.06 -3.30
CA GLY A 94 8.95 1.39 -3.20
C GLY A 94 10.47 1.37 -3.16
N MET A 95 11.10 0.19 -3.07
CA MET A 95 12.54 0.03 -3.32
C MET A 95 12.81 -0.26 -4.80
N HIS A 96 14.04 -0.04 -5.25
CA HIS A 96 14.45 -0.51 -6.57
C HIS A 96 14.38 -2.04 -6.63
N GLN A 97 14.03 -2.58 -7.79
CA GLN A 97 13.85 -4.03 -8.00
C GLN A 97 15.11 -4.84 -7.64
N TRP A 98 16.30 -4.28 -7.86
CA TRP A 98 17.59 -4.87 -7.46
C TRP A 98 17.89 -4.77 -5.95
N ASN A 99 16.94 -4.31 -5.14
CA ASN A 99 17.00 -4.24 -3.68
C ASN A 99 15.87 -5.04 -3.00
N ILE A 100 15.07 -5.76 -3.81
CA ILE A 100 13.94 -6.59 -3.37
C ILE A 100 14.32 -8.05 -3.62
N ARG A 101 13.89 -8.95 -2.72
CA ARG A 101 14.05 -10.39 -2.88
C ARG A 101 13.02 -10.92 -3.88
N ASN A 102 13.39 -11.93 -4.68
CA ASN A 102 12.48 -12.54 -5.65
C ASN A 102 11.15 -12.98 -5.05
N ASP A 103 11.17 -13.67 -3.91
CA ASP A 103 9.95 -14.13 -3.24
C ASP A 103 9.02 -12.97 -2.82
N ASP A 104 9.61 -11.88 -2.31
CA ASP A 104 8.88 -10.69 -1.90
C ASP A 104 8.25 -9.96 -3.12
N LEU A 105 8.93 -9.97 -4.28
CA LEU A 105 8.37 -9.44 -5.53
C LEU A 105 7.16 -10.25 -6.00
N TYR A 106 7.23 -11.58 -5.97
CA TYR A 106 6.10 -12.44 -6.32
C TYR A 106 4.93 -12.25 -5.36
N ASN A 107 5.21 -12.12 -4.06
CA ASN A 107 4.19 -11.82 -3.07
C ASN A 107 3.46 -10.50 -3.35
N ILE A 108 4.18 -9.43 -3.76
CA ILE A 108 3.57 -8.16 -4.19
C ILE A 108 2.70 -8.36 -5.43
N LEU A 109 3.19 -9.09 -6.44
CA LEU A 109 2.47 -9.31 -7.69
C LEU A 109 1.17 -10.08 -7.48
N TYR A 110 1.23 -11.20 -6.75
CA TYR A 110 0.05 -12.03 -6.46
C TYR A 110 -0.93 -11.32 -5.53
N ALA A 111 -0.46 -10.54 -4.55
CA ALA A 111 -1.33 -9.76 -3.68
C ALA A 111 -2.08 -8.67 -4.45
N SER A 112 -1.41 -7.98 -5.37
CA SER A 112 -2.02 -6.95 -6.22
C SER A 112 -3.07 -7.53 -7.17
N LEU A 113 -2.77 -8.68 -7.79
CA LEU A 113 -3.70 -9.40 -8.65
C LEU A 113 -4.95 -9.85 -7.88
N ARG A 114 -4.79 -10.45 -6.70
CA ARG A 114 -5.93 -10.84 -5.85
C ARG A 114 -6.77 -9.62 -5.46
N GLY A 115 -6.14 -8.56 -4.96
CA GLY A 115 -6.83 -7.32 -4.58
C GLY A 115 -7.65 -6.73 -5.73
N PHE A 116 -7.11 -6.71 -6.94
CA PHE A 116 -7.79 -6.22 -8.14
C PHE A 116 -8.96 -7.11 -8.58
N THR A 117 -8.83 -8.43 -8.46
CA THR A 117 -9.95 -9.35 -8.75
C THR A 117 -11.09 -9.19 -7.74
N TYR A 118 -10.76 -8.97 -6.46
CA TYR A 118 -11.78 -8.74 -5.43
C TYR A 118 -12.52 -7.41 -5.64
N THR A 119 -11.83 -6.33 -6.02
CA THR A 119 -12.49 -5.04 -6.26
C THR A 119 -13.39 -5.08 -7.50
N ARG A 120 -12.95 -5.71 -8.60
CA ARG A 120 -13.80 -5.89 -9.78
C ARG A 120 -15.04 -6.72 -9.49
N SER A 121 -14.90 -7.81 -8.74
CA SER A 121 -16.04 -8.66 -8.39
C SER A 121 -17.10 -7.94 -7.55
N CYS A 122 -16.75 -6.88 -6.81
CA CYS A 122 -17.71 -6.05 -6.07
C CYS A 122 -18.34 -4.92 -6.91
N THR A 123 -17.83 -4.66 -8.13
CA THR A 123 -18.37 -3.60 -9.00
C THR A 123 -19.36 -4.14 -10.05
N ASP A 124 -19.36 -5.46 -10.26
CA ASP A 124 -20.24 -6.16 -11.20
C ASP A 124 -21.55 -6.70 -10.54
N LEU A 125 -21.89 -6.22 -9.33
CA LEU A 125 -23.12 -6.56 -8.59
C LEU A 125 -23.98 -5.32 -8.38
#